data_AF-A0A645G0L3-F1
#
_entry.id   AF-A0A645G0L3-F1
#
_cell.length_a   1.000
_cell.length_b   1.000
_cell.length_c   1.000
_cell.angle_alpha   90.00
_cell.angle_beta   90.00
_cell.angle_gamma   90.00
#
_symmetry.space_group_name_H-M   'P 1'
#
loop_
_entity.id
_entity.type
_entity.pdbx_description
1 polymer ?
#
loop_
_entity_poly.entity_id
_entity_poly.type
_entity_poly.pdbx_seq_one_letter_code
_entity_poly.pdbx_strand_id
1 'polypeptide(L)' 'MIPEHYINWVYLETNVGGQRKNLNPGDKPHATFALAPGEKPVAAYEYCNLHSLWKKDI' A
#
# COMPACT_ATOMS: atom_id res chain seq x y z
N MET A 1 9.42 6.67 7.92
CA MET A 1 8.22 6.74 8.80
C MET A 1 8.47 7.72 9.94
N ILE A 2 9.00 8.90 9.60
CA ILE A 2 9.05 10.06 10.49
C ILE A 2 8.12 11.13 9.91
N PRO A 3 7.68 12.14 10.68
CA PRO A 3 6.74 13.14 10.18
C PRO A 3 7.15 13.78 8.85
N GLU A 4 8.45 13.99 8.65
CA GLU A 4 9.02 14.63 7.46
C GLU A 4 9.13 13.66 6.26
N HIS A 5 9.22 12.35 6.51
CA HIS A 5 9.44 11.33 5.49
C HIS A 5 8.79 10.00 5.87
N TYR A 6 7.65 9.70 5.25
CA TYR A 6 6.87 8.50 5.52
C TYR A 6 6.02 8.06 4.33
N ILE A 7 5.60 6.81 4.37
CA ILE A 7 4.64 6.22 3.44
C ILE A 7 3.24 6.62 3.93
N ASN A 8 2.48 7.34 3.11
CA ASN A 8 1.14 7.82 3.45
C ASN A 8 0.11 6.69 3.39
N TRP A 9 0.29 5.78 2.42
CA TRP A 9 -0.61 4.66 2.22
C TRP A 9 0.05 3.55 1.40
N VAL A 10 -0.50 2.35 1.57
CA VAL A 10 -0.27 1.20 0.70
C VAL A 10 -1.60 0.84 0.04
N TYR A 11 -1.57 0.57 -1.26
CA TYR A 11 -2.72 0.09 -2.02
C TYR A 11 -2.40 -1.27 -2.62
N LEU A 12 -3.29 -2.23 -2.45
CA LEU A 12 -3.22 -3.53 -3.12
C LEU A 12 -4.26 -3.56 -4.23
N GLU A 13 -3.79 -3.61 -5.47
CA GLU A 13 -4.61 -3.92 -6.64
C GLU A 13 -4.82 -5.42 -6.74
N THR A 14 -6.04 -5.81 -7.06
CA THR A 14 -6.44 -7.20 -7.22
C THR A 14 -7.18 -7.38 -8.54
N ASN A 15 -7.38 -8.63 -8.96
CA ASN A 15 -8.12 -8.94 -10.18
C ASN A 15 -9.62 -8.54 -10.13
N VAL A 16 -10.14 -8.07 -9.00
CA VAL A 16 -11.54 -7.67 -8.81
C VAL A 16 -11.68 -6.25 -8.26
N GLY A 17 -10.59 -5.49 -8.12
CA GLY A 17 -10.61 -4.12 -7.62
C GLY A 17 -9.35 -3.77 -6.83
N GLY A 18 -9.49 -3.23 -5.63
CA GLY A 18 -8.36 -3.04 -4.74
C GLY A 18 -8.71 -2.40 -3.41
N GLN A 19 -7.72 -2.37 -2.53
CA GLN A 19 -7.87 -1.96 -1.12
C GLN A 19 -6.76 -0.97 -0.74
N ARG A 20 -7.08 0.06 0.02
CA ARG A 20 -6.10 1.03 0.55
C ARG A 20 -6.01 0.95 2.06
N LYS A 21 -4.79 1.00 2.60
CA LYS A 21 -4.52 1.25 4.02
C LYS A 21 -3.64 2.48 4.15
N ASN A 22 -4.12 3.46 4.91
CA ASN A 22 -3.33 4.63 5.28
C ASN A 22 -2.38 4.26 6.41
N LEU A 23 -1.21 4.88 6.41
CA LEU A 23 -0.22 4.81 7.47
C LEU A 23 0.09 6.23 7.96
N ASN A 24 0.45 6.36 9.23
CA ASN A 24 0.86 7.61 9.84
C ASN A 24 2.37 7.62 10.08
N PRO A 25 2.97 8.80 10.29
CA PRO A 25 4.32 8.88 10.85
C PRO A 25 4.46 8.04 12.13
N GLY A 26 5.58 7.34 12.28
CA GLY A 26 5.82 6.43 13.40
C GLY A 26 5.29 5.01 13.21
N ASP A 27 4.31 4.79 12.32
CA ASP A 27 3.84 3.43 12.01
C ASP A 27 4.93 2.62 11.29
N LYS A 28 4.85 1.29 11.38
CA LYS A 28 5.66 0.43 10.50
C LYS A 28 5.24 0.67 9.05
N PRO A 29 6.19 0.77 8.08
CA PRO A 29 5.87 0.93 6.66
C PRO A 29 5.38 -0.40 6.06
N HIS A 30 4.25 -0.90 6.55
CA HIS A 30 3.72 -2.23 6.24
C HIS A 30 2.19 -2.20 6.31
N ALA A 31 1.54 -2.92 5.40
CA ALA A 31 0.10 -3.15 5.44
C ALA A 31 -0.21 -4.62 5.13
N THR A 32 -1.19 -5.18 5.84
CA THR A 32 -1.72 -6.52 5.57
C THR A 32 -3.13 -6.41 5.01
N PHE A 33 -3.43 -7.14 3.95
CA PHE A 33 -4.74 -7.16 3.30
C PHE A 33 -5.33 -8.56 3.36
N ALA A 34 -6.65 -8.65 3.50
CA ALA A 34 -7.39 -9.90 3.38
C ALA A 34 -8.01 -9.96 1.99
N LEU A 35 -7.97 -11.12 1.35
CA LEU A 35 -8.55 -11.34 0.03
C LEU A 35 -9.79 -12.23 0.14
N ALA A 36 -10.81 -11.93 -0.65
CA ALA A 36 -11.98 -12.79 -0.77
C ALA A 36 -11.62 -14.11 -1.52
N PRO A 37 -12.43 -15.17 -1.38
CA PRO A 37 -12.21 -16.40 -2.15
C PRO A 37 -12.15 -16.13 -3.67
N GLY A 38 -11.04 -16.50 -4.30
CA GLY A 38 -10.81 -16.30 -5.74
C GLY A 38 -10.24 -14.94 -6.13
N GLU A 39 -10.15 -13.99 -5.19
CA GLU A 39 -9.43 -12.74 -5.39
C GLU A 39 -7.91 -12.98 -5.36
N LYS A 40 -7.20 -12.37 -6.30
CA LYS A 40 -5.75 -12.51 -6.48
C LYS A 40 -5.09 -11.14 -6.52
N PRO A 41 -3.96 -10.95 -5.83
CA PRO A 41 -3.19 -9.72 -5.95
C PRO A 41 -2.61 -9.60 -7.36
N VAL A 42 -2.55 -8.36 -7.87
CA VAL A 42 -1.99 -8.03 -9.19
C VAL A 42 -0.76 -7.14 -9.03
N ALA A 43 -0.87 -6.11 -8.19
CA ALA A 43 0.24 -5.21 -7.89
C ALA A 43 0.06 -4.55 -6.53
N ALA A 44 1.16 -4.19 -5.91
CA ALA A 44 1.18 -3.33 -4.73
C ALA A 44 1.73 -1.94 -5.12
N TYR A 45 1.14 -0.92 -4.49
CA TYR A 45 1.54 0.46 -4.63
C TYR A 45 1.79 1.04 -3.25
N GLU A 46 2.79 1.90 -3.16
CA GLU A 46 3.03 2.71 -1.98
C GLU A 46 3.24 4.16 -2.40
N TYR A 47 2.83 5.08 -1.53
CA TYR A 47 3.04 6.50 -1.77
C TYR A 47 3.84 7.11 -0.63
N CYS A 48 5.06 7.50 -0.94
CA CYS A 48 5.93 8.27 -0.07
C CYS A 48 5.67 9.77 -0.26
N ASN A 49 5.57 10.53 0.84
CA ASN A 49 5.32 11.98 0.76
C ASN A 49 6.44 12.76 0.05
N LEU A 50 7.68 12.24 0.01
CA LEU A 50 8.81 12.89 -0.67
C LEU A 50 9.12 12.27 -2.04
N HIS A 51 8.91 10.95 -2.18
CA HIS A 51 9.31 10.20 -3.36
C HIS A 51 8.12 9.71 -4.21
N SER A 52 6.92 10.22 -3.90
CA SER A 52 5.68 9.96 -4.63
C SER A 52 5.36 8.47 -4.75
N LEU A 53 4.80 8.05 -5.90
CA LEU A 53 4.21 6.74 -6.12
C LEU A 53 5.25 5.72 -6.59
N TRP A 54 5.24 4.56 -5.98
CA TRP A 54 5.97 3.37 -6.43
C TRP A 54 5.02 2.21 -6.64
N LYS A 55 5.36 1.33 -7.58
CA LYS A 55 4.58 0.14 -7.96
C LYS A 55 5.49 -1.07 -8.04
N LYS A 56 4.97 -2.23 -7.61
CA LYS A 56 5.53 -3.54 -7.90
C LYS A 56 4.42 -4.52 -8.29
N ASP A 57 4.55 -5.16 -9.46
CA ASP A 57 3.69 -6.27 -9.87
C ASP A 57 3.97 -7.52 -9.00
N ILE A 58 2.92 -8.32 -8.74
CA ILE A 58 2.92 -9.52 -7.90
C ILE A 58 2.71 -10.78 -8.75
#